data_AF-A0A672UY76-F1
#
_entry.id   AF-A0A672UY76-F1
#
_cell.length_a   1.000
_cell.length_b   1.000
_cell.length_c   1.000
_cell.angle_alpha   90.00
_cell.angle_beta   90.00
_cell.angle_gamma   90.00
#
_symmetry.space_group_name_H-M   'P 1'
#
loop_
_entity.id
_entity.type
_entity.pdbx_description
1 polymer ?
#
loop_
_entity_poly.entity_id
_entity_poly.type
_entity_poly.pdbx_seq_one_letter_code
_entity_poly.pdbx_strand_id
1 'polypeptide(L)'
;MAAPMVRAALGRARAPFAARLYRAAPLRLRPGPAPGDPADPREAARRFGRFGEAAAVPLQQLWPDHEQLRALEEEQRERDPPLRDVLEELERREREEERRERERQAQVAAALAAMPARVRAWREQRARERERARAEAERRQRLLAEAAAGPGPGPGPSQRRRSPRAEELLLQDLERQQRRDEKRRQRLERQEAVKSALAAAEAAAAARPPPAGVSADTPQTPP
;
A
#
# COMPACT_ATOMS: atom_id res chain seq x y z
N MET A 1 -10.61 -29.38 -130.40
CA MET A 1 -9.26 -29.33 -130.99
C MET A 1 -8.27 -29.81 -129.95
N ALA A 2 -7.39 -30.70 -130.38
CA ALA A 2 -6.47 -31.53 -129.60
C ALA A 2 -5.35 -30.76 -128.88
N ALA A 3 -4.75 -31.44 -127.89
CA ALA A 3 -3.61 -31.03 -127.06
C ALA A 3 -2.34 -30.72 -127.88
N PRO A 4 -1.28 -30.16 -127.26
CA PRO A 4 -0.37 -31.05 -126.53
C PRO A 4 0.18 -30.51 -125.20
N MET A 5 0.35 -31.46 -124.28
CA MET A 5 1.30 -31.38 -123.18
C MET A 5 2.73 -31.19 -123.71
N VAL A 6 3.49 -30.30 -123.09
CA VAL A 6 4.96 -30.37 -123.08
C VAL A 6 5.42 -30.35 -121.62
N ARG A 7 6.05 -31.44 -121.21
CA ARG A 7 6.82 -31.57 -119.98
C ARG A 7 8.11 -30.75 -120.11
N ALA A 8 8.43 -29.94 -119.10
CA ALA A 8 9.77 -29.42 -118.91
C ALA A 8 10.17 -29.46 -117.43
N ALA A 9 11.18 -30.31 -117.18
CA ALA A 9 12.23 -30.26 -116.17
C ALA A 9 11.90 -29.84 -114.72
N LEU A 10 12.01 -30.83 -113.84
CA LEU A 10 12.31 -30.69 -112.42
C LEU A 10 13.59 -29.86 -112.20
N GLY A 11 13.42 -28.55 -111.97
CA GLY A 11 14.43 -27.74 -111.29
C GLY A 11 14.43 -28.10 -109.80
N ARG A 12 15.48 -28.79 -109.33
CA ARG A 12 15.78 -28.94 -107.90
C ARG A 12 16.04 -27.55 -107.30
N ALA A 13 15.00 -26.90 -106.82
CA ALA A 13 15.15 -25.85 -105.82
C ALA A 13 15.41 -26.53 -104.47
N ARG A 14 16.67 -26.49 -104.03
CA ARG A 14 17.03 -26.77 -102.63
C ARG A 14 16.29 -25.78 -101.75
N ALA A 15 15.20 -26.22 -101.11
CA ALA A 15 14.65 -25.52 -99.96
C ALA A 15 15.61 -25.71 -98.78
N PRO A 16 16.23 -24.65 -98.21
CA PRO A 16 17.21 -24.79 -97.16
C PRO A 16 16.53 -24.70 -95.80
N PHE A 17 15.53 -25.53 -95.50
CA PHE A 17 15.03 -25.64 -94.14
C PHE A 17 14.64 -27.08 -93.84
N ALA A 18 15.57 -27.82 -93.25
CA ALA A 18 15.19 -28.99 -92.47
C ALA A 18 14.31 -28.49 -91.33
N ALA A 19 12.99 -28.63 -91.48
CA ALA A 19 12.05 -28.52 -90.38
C ALA A 19 12.38 -29.65 -89.40
N ARG A 20 13.32 -29.39 -88.48
CA ARG A 20 13.52 -30.20 -87.30
C ARG A 20 12.16 -30.21 -86.59
N LEU A 21 11.49 -31.35 -86.59
CA LEU A 21 10.32 -31.56 -85.74
C LEU A 21 10.76 -31.21 -84.32
N TYR A 22 10.32 -30.06 -83.82
CA TYR A 22 10.69 -29.58 -82.50
C TYR A 22 9.96 -30.47 -81.49
N ARG A 23 10.56 -31.60 -81.13
CA ARG A 23 10.02 -32.46 -80.08
C ARG A 23 10.27 -31.75 -78.76
N ALA A 24 9.22 -31.16 -78.21
CA ALA A 24 9.28 -30.54 -76.88
C ALA A 24 9.84 -31.57 -75.88
N ALA A 25 10.73 -31.11 -75.00
CA ALA A 25 11.23 -31.94 -73.92
C ALA A 25 10.04 -32.46 -73.10
N PRO A 26 10.07 -33.72 -72.63
CA PRO A 26 8.97 -34.25 -71.84
C PRO A 26 8.73 -33.37 -70.62
N LEU A 27 7.46 -33.15 -70.30
CA LEU A 27 7.06 -32.42 -69.10
C LEU A 27 7.66 -33.12 -67.87
N ARG A 28 8.31 -32.36 -67.00
CA ARG A 28 8.87 -32.88 -65.75
C ARG A 28 7.72 -33.22 -64.81
N LEU A 29 7.27 -34.46 -64.85
CA LEU A 29 6.34 -35.00 -63.86
C LEU A 29 7.07 -35.12 -62.52
N ARG A 30 6.38 -34.73 -61.44
CA ARG A 30 6.92 -34.90 -60.09
C ARG A 30 7.06 -36.40 -59.82
N PRO A 31 8.26 -36.88 -59.42
CA PRO A 31 8.45 -38.29 -59.14
C PRO A 31 7.54 -38.75 -57.99
N GLY A 32 7.23 -40.04 -57.97
CA GLY A 32 6.57 -40.70 -56.85
C GLY A 32 7.34 -40.55 -55.53
N PRO A 33 6.81 -41.06 -54.41
CA PRO A 33 7.38 -40.83 -53.09
C PRO A 33 8.86 -41.27 -53.03
N ALA A 34 9.77 -40.30 -52.95
CA ALA A 34 11.19 -40.57 -52.78
C ALA A 34 11.42 -41.26 -51.41
N PRO A 35 12.30 -42.27 -51.32
CA PRO A 35 12.67 -42.84 -50.03
C PRO A 35 13.33 -41.75 -49.17
N GLY A 36 12.64 -41.35 -48.10
CA GLY A 36 13.21 -40.56 -47.01
C GLY A 36 13.84 -41.46 -45.96
N ASP A 37 14.43 -40.86 -44.93
CA ASP A 37 15.12 -41.63 -43.89
C ASP A 37 14.10 -42.49 -43.12
N PRO A 38 14.27 -43.83 -43.07
CA PRO A 38 13.31 -44.73 -42.42
C PRO A 38 13.33 -44.59 -40.89
N ALA A 39 14.33 -43.88 -40.34
CA ALA A 39 14.55 -43.71 -38.91
C ALA A 39 13.82 -42.49 -38.32
N ASP A 40 13.37 -41.52 -39.12
CA ASP A 40 12.63 -40.36 -38.58
C ASP A 40 11.10 -40.63 -38.60
N PRO A 41 10.46 -40.83 -37.43
CA PRO A 41 9.02 -41.05 -37.36
C PRO A 41 8.20 -39.84 -37.87
N ARG A 42 8.74 -38.62 -37.82
CA ARG A 42 8.06 -37.42 -38.33
C ARG A 42 8.01 -37.41 -39.85
N GLU A 43 9.08 -37.82 -40.52
CA GLU A 43 9.09 -37.93 -41.98
C GLU A 43 8.18 -39.07 -42.45
N ALA A 44 8.19 -40.20 -41.75
CA ALA A 44 7.28 -41.31 -41.97
C ALA A 44 5.80 -40.87 -41.87
N ALA A 45 5.44 -40.15 -40.81
CA ALA A 45 4.09 -39.59 -40.65
C ALA A 45 3.71 -38.58 -41.73
N ARG A 46 4.65 -37.70 -42.13
CA ARG A 46 4.44 -36.74 -43.22
C ARG A 46 4.22 -37.41 -44.57
N ARG A 47 4.92 -38.52 -44.86
CA ARG A 47 4.76 -39.29 -46.09
C ARG A 47 3.44 -40.05 -46.09
N PHE A 48 3.10 -40.70 -44.99
CA PHE A 48 1.82 -41.38 -44.82
C PHE A 48 0.64 -40.40 -44.98
N GLY A 49 0.71 -39.21 -44.38
CA GLY A 49 -0.34 -38.19 -44.56
C GLY A 49 -0.47 -37.64 -46.00
N ARG A 50 0.60 -37.72 -46.81
CA ARG A 50 0.61 -37.23 -48.20
C ARG A 50 0.20 -38.28 -49.24
N PHE A 51 0.61 -39.53 -49.03
CA PHE A 51 0.46 -40.60 -50.01
C PHE A 51 -0.37 -41.80 -49.48
N GLY A 52 -0.83 -41.74 -48.23
CA GLY A 52 -1.60 -42.81 -47.59
C GLY A 52 -0.82 -44.12 -47.53
N GLU A 53 -1.53 -45.23 -47.73
CA GLU A 53 -0.95 -46.59 -47.74
C GLU A 53 0.07 -46.80 -48.86
N ALA A 54 0.01 -46.02 -49.94
CA ALA A 54 0.99 -46.08 -51.03
C ALA A 54 2.40 -45.64 -50.58
N ALA A 55 2.53 -45.01 -49.40
CA ALA A 55 3.82 -44.68 -48.79
C ALA A 55 4.53 -45.90 -48.17
N ALA A 56 3.84 -47.04 -48.02
CA ALA A 56 4.36 -48.27 -47.40
C ALA A 56 5.00 -48.07 -46.02
N VAL A 57 4.51 -47.09 -45.24
CA VAL A 57 4.96 -46.82 -43.87
C VAL A 57 4.17 -47.73 -42.91
N PRO A 58 4.84 -48.46 -41.99
CA PRO A 58 4.15 -49.28 -41.01
C PRO A 58 3.35 -48.40 -40.04
N LEU A 59 2.07 -48.74 -39.84
CA LEU A 59 1.17 -47.95 -38.98
C LEU A 59 1.62 -47.90 -37.52
N GLN A 60 2.32 -48.94 -37.03
CA GLN A 60 2.81 -48.97 -35.65
C GLN A 60 3.86 -47.86 -35.38
N GLN A 61 4.60 -47.43 -36.40
CA GLN A 61 5.62 -46.38 -36.27
C GLN A 61 5.02 -44.96 -36.21
N LEU A 62 3.73 -44.81 -36.51
CA LEU A 62 3.04 -43.51 -36.49
C LEU A 62 2.55 -43.12 -35.09
N TRP A 63 2.36 -44.11 -34.22
CA TRP A 63 1.93 -43.90 -32.86
C TRP A 63 3.15 -43.77 -31.94
N PRO A 64 3.07 -42.97 -30.86
CA PRO A 64 4.13 -42.90 -29.88
C PRO A 64 4.44 -44.28 -29.28
N ASP A 65 5.72 -44.53 -29.03
CA ASP A 65 6.13 -45.71 -28.27
C ASP A 65 5.58 -45.64 -26.84
N HIS A 66 5.46 -46.78 -26.17
CA HIS A 66 4.93 -46.85 -24.80
C HIS A 66 5.67 -45.93 -23.81
N GLU A 67 7.00 -45.80 -23.93
CA GLU A 67 7.80 -44.87 -23.12
C GLU A 67 7.46 -43.41 -23.40
N GLN A 68 7.24 -43.06 -24.67
CA GLN A 68 6.87 -41.71 -25.08
C GLN A 68 5.46 -41.37 -24.61
N LEU A 69 4.53 -42.33 -24.65
CA LEU A 69 3.18 -42.15 -24.12
C LEU A 69 3.19 -41.88 -22.61
N ARG A 70 3.98 -42.64 -21.83
CA ARG A 70 4.12 -42.40 -20.38
C ARG A 70 4.68 -41.02 -20.08
N ALA A 71 5.74 -40.60 -20.78
CA ALA A 71 6.30 -39.27 -20.62
C ALA A 71 5.27 -38.16 -20.95
N LEU A 72 4.48 -38.33 -22.02
CA LEU A 72 3.41 -37.39 -22.37
C LEU A 72 2.27 -37.37 -21.34
N GLU A 73 1.88 -38.51 -20.78
CA GLU A 73 0.88 -38.59 -19.71
C GLU A 73 1.37 -37.92 -18.42
N GLU A 74 2.65 -38.09 -18.08
CA GLU A 74 3.28 -37.42 -16.93
C GLU A 74 3.32 -35.91 -17.14
N GLU A 75 3.81 -35.44 -18.30
CA GLU A 75 3.81 -34.02 -18.65
C GLU A 75 2.39 -33.42 -18.65
N GLN A 76 1.40 -34.18 -19.12
CA GLN A 76 0.01 -33.74 -19.11
C GLN A 76 -0.53 -33.64 -17.68
N ARG A 77 -0.26 -34.60 -16.81
CA ARG A 77 -0.72 -34.54 -15.40
C ARG A 77 -0.07 -33.40 -14.63
N GLU A 78 1.18 -33.08 -14.93
CA GLU A 78 1.88 -31.95 -14.32
C GLU A 78 1.34 -30.59 -14.78
N ARG A 79 1.06 -30.45 -16.08
CA ARG A 79 0.62 -29.17 -16.66
C ARG A 79 -0.88 -28.94 -16.58
N ASP A 80 -1.66 -30.01 -16.78
CA ASP A 80 -3.11 -30.00 -16.90
C ASP A 80 -3.71 -30.84 -15.76
N PRO A 81 -3.87 -30.26 -14.56
CA PRO A 81 -4.50 -30.95 -13.43
C PRO A 81 -5.94 -31.35 -13.78
N PRO A 82 -6.48 -32.39 -13.12
CA PRO A 82 -7.85 -32.79 -13.36
C PRO A 82 -8.81 -31.69 -12.94
N LEU A 83 -9.92 -31.56 -13.66
CA LEU A 83 -10.92 -30.50 -13.45
C LEU A 83 -11.40 -30.43 -11.99
N ARG A 84 -11.52 -31.58 -11.32
CA ARG A 84 -11.92 -31.66 -9.92
C ARG A 84 -10.98 -30.85 -9.01
N ASP A 85 -9.67 -31.01 -9.15
CA ASP A 85 -8.69 -30.35 -8.30
C ASP A 85 -8.73 -28.83 -8.54
N VAL A 86 -8.90 -28.42 -9.80
CA VAL A 86 -9.07 -27.00 -10.16
C VAL A 86 -10.32 -26.40 -9.51
N LEU A 87 -11.44 -27.12 -9.52
CA LEU A 87 -12.68 -26.67 -8.88
C LEU A 87 -12.52 -26.57 -7.36
N GLU A 88 -11.88 -27.56 -6.72
CA GLU A 88 -11.62 -27.54 -5.27
C GLU A 88 -10.71 -26.35 -4.88
N GLU A 89 -9.71 -26.02 -5.70
CA GLU A 89 -8.88 -24.83 -5.49
C GLU A 89 -9.65 -23.53 -5.64
N LEU A 90 -10.51 -23.43 -6.65
CA LEU A 90 -11.35 -22.24 -6.88
C LEU A 90 -12.31 -22.03 -5.70
N GLU A 91 -13.02 -23.08 -5.27
CA GLU A 91 -13.90 -23.00 -4.10
C GLU A 91 -13.14 -22.57 -2.84
N ARG A 92 -11.91 -23.05 -2.63
CA ARG A 92 -11.07 -22.61 -1.51
C ARG A 92 -10.75 -21.13 -1.61
N ARG A 93 -10.34 -20.64 -2.80
CA ARG A 93 -10.01 -19.23 -3.03
C ARG A 93 -11.22 -18.33 -2.82
N GLU A 94 -12.38 -18.70 -3.37
CA GLU A 94 -13.64 -17.97 -3.20
C GLU A 94 -14.01 -17.85 -1.72
N ARG A 95 -13.93 -18.94 -0.95
CA ARG A 95 -14.19 -18.90 0.50
C ARG A 95 -13.23 -17.97 1.24
N GLU A 96 -11.95 -17.97 0.89
CA GLU A 96 -10.97 -17.06 1.49
C GLU A 96 -11.26 -15.59 1.16
N GLU A 97 -11.62 -15.30 -0.08
CA GLU A 97 -12.01 -13.97 -0.53
C GLU A 97 -13.27 -13.49 0.18
N GLU A 98 -14.32 -14.31 0.24
CA GLU A 98 -15.54 -14.00 0.98
C GLU A 98 -15.25 -13.71 2.45
N ARG A 99 -14.37 -14.49 3.09
CA ARG A 99 -13.98 -14.23 4.49
C ARG A 99 -13.29 -12.87 4.64
N ARG A 100 -12.36 -12.54 3.74
CA ARG A 100 -11.67 -11.24 3.73
C ARG A 100 -12.63 -10.10 3.48
N GLU A 101 -13.59 -10.26 2.58
CA GLU A 101 -14.62 -9.26 2.31
C GLU A 101 -15.51 -9.03 3.52
N ARG A 102 -15.99 -10.11 4.16
CA ARG A 102 -16.80 -10.03 5.39
C ARG A 102 -16.03 -9.35 6.52
N GLU A 103 -14.76 -9.69 6.72
CA GLU A 103 -13.91 -9.03 7.74
C GLU A 103 -13.73 -7.55 7.45
N ARG A 104 -13.46 -7.17 6.19
CA ARG A 104 -13.36 -5.76 5.77
C ARG A 104 -14.67 -5.02 6.00
N GLN A 105 -15.80 -5.60 5.59
CA GLN A 105 -17.12 -5.02 5.78
C GLN A 105 -17.44 -4.84 7.28
N ALA A 106 -17.11 -5.82 8.12
CA ALA A 106 -17.29 -5.73 9.57
C ALA A 106 -16.43 -4.61 10.18
N GLN A 107 -15.17 -4.46 9.75
CA GLN A 107 -14.29 -3.37 10.19
C GLN A 107 -14.85 -2.00 9.79
N VAL A 108 -15.29 -1.87 8.54
CA VAL A 108 -15.90 -0.63 8.03
C VAL A 108 -17.19 -0.32 8.80
N ALA A 109 -18.05 -1.31 9.04
CA ALA A 109 -19.28 -1.14 9.80
C ALA A 109 -19.00 -0.69 11.24
N ALA A 110 -18.02 -1.30 11.92
CA ALA A 110 -17.60 -0.90 13.26
C ALA A 110 -17.03 0.54 13.28
N ALA A 111 -16.22 0.90 12.28
CA ALA A 111 -15.68 2.25 12.15
C ALA A 111 -16.77 3.29 11.90
N LEU A 112 -17.74 2.97 11.02
CA LEU A 112 -18.91 3.81 10.75
C LEU A 112 -19.81 3.95 11.98
N ALA A 113 -20.00 2.89 12.77
CA ALA A 113 -20.75 2.95 14.02
C ALA A 113 -20.08 3.85 15.07
N ALA A 114 -18.74 3.84 15.15
CA ALA A 114 -17.97 4.69 16.05
C ALA A 114 -17.85 6.16 15.58
N MET A 115 -18.06 6.42 14.30
CA MET A 115 -17.85 7.73 13.66
C MET A 115 -18.69 8.87 14.26
N PRO A 116 -20.01 8.72 14.54
CA PRO A 116 -20.81 9.79 15.13
C PRO A 116 -20.30 10.24 16.51
N ALA A 117 -19.85 9.30 17.34
CA ALA A 117 -19.27 9.62 18.65
C ALA A 117 -17.95 10.40 18.50
N ARG A 118 -17.08 9.97 17.56
CA ARG A 118 -15.83 10.68 17.24
C ARG A 118 -16.09 12.10 16.72
N VAL A 119 -17.09 12.28 15.87
CA VAL A 119 -17.47 13.60 15.35
C VAL A 119 -17.97 14.51 16.48
N ARG A 120 -18.76 13.99 17.44
CA ARG A 120 -19.19 14.77 18.62
C ARG A 120 -18.00 15.19 19.47
N ALA A 121 -17.11 14.27 19.81
CA ALA A 121 -15.89 14.56 20.57
C ALA A 121 -15.03 15.62 19.87
N TRP A 122 -14.86 15.52 18.54
CA TRP A 122 -14.13 16.52 17.76
C TRP A 122 -14.79 17.90 17.79
N ARG A 123 -16.13 17.96 17.67
CA ARG A 123 -16.88 19.23 17.76
C ARG A 123 -16.72 19.87 19.13
N GLU A 124 -16.81 19.08 20.20
CA GLU A 124 -16.59 19.55 21.58
C GLU A 124 -15.16 20.06 21.78
N GLN A 125 -14.16 19.33 21.28
CA GLN A 125 -12.78 19.77 21.33
C GLN A 125 -12.60 21.11 20.61
N ARG A 126 -13.17 21.27 19.41
CA ARG A 126 -13.11 22.52 18.66
C ARG A 126 -13.82 23.67 19.38
N ALA A 127 -14.94 23.41 20.05
CA ALA A 127 -15.61 24.40 20.87
C ALA A 127 -14.73 24.85 22.05
N ARG A 128 -14.13 23.90 22.78
CA ARG A 128 -13.20 24.18 23.89
C ARG A 128 -11.97 24.95 23.44
N GLU A 129 -11.39 24.61 22.29
CA GLU A 129 -10.26 25.35 21.70
C GLU A 129 -10.65 26.80 21.38
N ARG A 130 -11.86 27.02 20.83
CA ARG A 130 -12.38 28.36 20.55
C ARG A 130 -12.64 29.17 21.82
N GLU A 131 -13.22 28.54 22.85
CA GLU A 131 -13.43 29.19 24.15
C GLU A 131 -12.11 29.57 24.82
N ARG A 132 -11.10 28.69 24.78
CA ARG A 132 -9.76 29.00 25.27
C ARG A 132 -9.13 30.16 24.50
N ALA A 133 -9.22 30.15 23.18
CA ALA A 133 -8.70 31.24 22.36
C ALA A 133 -9.40 32.58 22.66
N ARG A 134 -10.72 32.57 22.92
CA ARG A 134 -11.46 33.77 23.35
C ARG A 134 -11.01 34.24 24.73
N ALA A 135 -10.90 33.34 25.69
CA ALA A 135 -10.44 33.67 27.04
C ALA A 135 -9.00 34.21 27.04
N GLU A 136 -8.12 33.66 26.20
CA GLU A 136 -6.77 34.18 25.99
C GLU A 136 -6.78 35.56 25.32
N ALA A 137 -7.66 35.79 24.33
CA ALA A 137 -7.80 37.09 23.69
C ALA A 137 -8.32 38.15 24.68
N GLU A 138 -9.34 37.82 25.48
CA GLU A 138 -9.85 38.69 26.54
C GLU A 138 -8.78 38.96 27.61
N ARG A 139 -8.02 37.93 28.02
CA ARG A 139 -6.90 38.10 28.96
C ARG A 139 -5.83 39.02 28.39
N ARG A 140 -5.46 38.85 27.12
CA ARG A 140 -4.51 39.73 26.43
C ARG A 140 -5.05 41.16 26.36
N GLN A 141 -6.32 41.35 26.04
CA GLN A 141 -6.95 42.68 26.04
C GLN A 141 -6.92 43.33 27.43
N ARG A 142 -7.22 42.57 28.50
CA ARG A 142 -7.12 43.05 29.89
C ARG A 142 -5.70 43.48 30.23
N LEU A 143 -4.70 42.65 29.91
CA LEU A 143 -3.28 42.99 30.14
C LEU A 143 -2.83 44.21 29.34
N LEU A 144 -3.28 44.36 28.09
CA LEU A 144 -3.00 45.55 27.27
C LEU A 144 -3.66 46.81 27.86
N ALA A 145 -4.87 46.69 28.43
CA ALA A 145 -5.57 47.80 29.07
C ALA A 145 -4.90 48.20 30.40
N GLU A 146 -4.52 47.23 31.23
CA GLU A 146 -3.74 47.47 32.46
C GLU A 146 -2.39 48.13 32.15
N ALA A 147 -1.70 47.67 31.09
CA ALA A 147 -0.46 48.29 30.61
C ALA A 147 -0.65 49.73 30.15
N ALA A 148 -1.79 50.05 29.54
CA ALA A 148 -2.13 51.40 29.11
C ALA A 148 -2.50 52.32 30.29
N ALA A 149 -2.99 51.76 31.40
CA ALA A 149 -3.42 52.49 32.60
C ALA A 149 -2.35 52.62 33.71
N GLY A 150 -1.29 51.82 33.68
CA GLY A 150 -0.21 51.85 34.67
C GLY A 150 0.64 53.15 34.61
N PRO A 151 1.22 53.61 35.73
CA PRO A 151 1.93 54.90 35.86
C PRO A 151 3.35 54.90 35.26
N GLY A 152 3.65 54.00 34.32
CA GLY A 152 4.89 54.07 33.55
C GLY A 152 4.89 55.28 32.60
N PRO A 153 6.05 55.69 32.06
CA PRO A 153 6.13 56.80 31.10
C PRO A 153 5.09 56.58 30.01
N GLY A 154 4.05 57.42 30.00
CA GLY A 154 2.90 57.24 29.14
C GLY A 154 3.35 57.12 27.68
N PRO A 155 2.77 56.18 26.90
CA PRO A 155 3.25 55.89 25.56
C PRO A 155 3.14 57.14 24.68
N GLY A 156 4.29 57.75 24.40
CA GLY A 156 4.41 58.86 23.46
C GLY A 156 4.02 58.45 22.03
N PRO A 157 3.74 59.43 21.15
CA PRO A 157 3.20 59.20 19.81
C PRO A 157 4.09 58.32 18.89
N SER A 158 5.37 58.12 19.22
CA SER A 158 6.27 57.22 18.47
C SER A 158 5.99 55.72 18.69
N GLN A 159 5.39 55.32 19.82
CA GLN A 159 4.95 53.93 20.06
C GLN A 159 3.61 53.59 19.39
N ARG A 160 2.90 54.57 18.82
CA ARG A 160 1.66 54.35 18.04
C ARG A 160 1.90 53.61 16.72
N ARG A 161 3.16 53.40 16.32
CA ARG A 161 3.56 52.37 15.34
C ARG A 161 3.78 51.04 16.08
N ARG A 162 2.74 50.55 16.75
CA ARG A 162 2.81 49.33 17.58
C ARG A 162 3.00 48.13 16.66
N SER A 163 4.24 47.63 16.56
CA SER A 163 4.49 46.37 15.87
C SER A 163 3.97 45.22 16.75
N PRO A 164 3.38 44.16 16.18
CA PRO A 164 2.82 43.04 16.94
C PRO A 164 3.86 42.40 17.88
N ARG A 165 5.13 42.39 17.48
CA ARG A 165 6.26 41.91 18.31
C ARG A 165 6.47 42.73 19.59
N ALA A 166 6.26 44.05 19.56
CA ALA A 166 6.44 44.89 20.74
C ALA A 166 5.31 44.68 21.75
N GLU A 167 4.08 44.44 21.29
CA GLU A 167 2.94 44.08 22.15
C GLU A 167 3.15 42.71 22.81
N GLU A 168 3.67 41.74 22.07
CA GLU A 168 3.99 40.40 22.59
C GLU A 168 5.05 40.44 23.70
N LEU A 169 6.12 41.23 23.53
CA LEU A 169 7.17 41.35 24.56
C LEU A 169 6.65 42.00 25.85
N LEU A 170 5.82 43.03 25.73
CA LEU A 170 5.26 43.74 26.89
C LEU A 170 4.24 42.88 27.65
N LEU A 171 3.45 42.07 26.93
CA LEU A 171 2.58 41.05 27.53
C LEU A 171 3.38 39.97 28.27
N GLN A 172 4.49 39.48 27.70
CA GLN A 172 5.34 38.48 28.35
C GLN A 172 5.98 39.02 29.64
N ASP A 173 6.38 40.29 29.68
CA ASP A 173 6.97 40.89 30.86
C ASP A 173 5.94 41.10 31.99
N LEU A 174 4.70 41.49 31.66
CA LEU A 174 3.61 41.58 32.64
C LEU A 174 3.21 40.20 33.19
N GLU A 175 3.13 39.17 32.35
CA GLU A 175 2.88 37.80 32.81
C GLU A 175 4.00 37.29 33.73
N ARG A 176 5.26 37.64 33.43
CA ARG A 176 6.41 37.30 34.31
C ARG A 176 6.33 38.03 35.65
N GLN A 177 5.88 39.29 35.67
CA GLN A 177 5.68 40.04 36.90
C GLN A 177 4.55 39.44 37.75
N GLN A 178 3.37 39.18 37.16
CA GLN A 178 2.26 38.53 37.85
C GLN A 178 2.66 37.17 38.45
N ARG A 179 3.38 36.32 37.69
CA ARG A 179 3.90 35.05 38.20
C ARG A 179 4.89 35.21 39.36
N ARG A 180 5.70 36.27 39.36
CA ARG A 180 6.62 36.58 40.46
C ARG A 180 5.87 37.01 41.70
N ASP A 181 4.82 37.81 41.54
CA ASP A 181 4.01 38.32 42.64
C ASP A 181 3.13 37.22 43.25
N GLU A 182 2.52 36.36 42.44
CA GLU A 182 1.81 35.16 42.90
C GLU A 182 2.72 34.21 43.69
N LYS A 183 3.94 33.95 43.19
CA LYS A 183 4.93 33.15 43.91
C LYS A 183 5.36 33.79 45.23
N ARG A 184 5.44 35.12 45.29
CA ARG A 184 5.73 35.84 46.54
C ARG A 184 4.57 35.74 47.52
N ARG A 185 3.33 35.94 47.06
CA ARG A 185 2.10 35.78 47.88
C ARG A 185 1.97 34.38 48.44
N GLN A 186 2.14 33.33 47.61
CA GLN A 186 2.14 31.94 48.10
C GLN A 186 3.23 31.65 49.13
N ARG A 187 4.41 32.28 49.02
CA ARG A 187 5.47 32.12 50.03
C ARG A 187 5.11 32.80 51.35
N LEU A 188 4.50 33.98 51.29
CA LEU A 188 4.01 34.69 52.48
C LEU A 188 2.89 33.90 53.16
N GLU A 189 1.90 33.42 52.40
CA GLU A 189 0.80 32.58 52.92
C GLU A 189 1.33 31.30 53.59
N ARG A 190 2.35 30.65 53.00
CA ARG A 190 3.01 29.49 53.63
C ARG A 190 3.74 29.86 54.92
N GLN A 191 4.41 31.01 54.96
CA GLN A 191 5.09 31.48 56.18
C GLN A 191 4.09 31.86 57.27
N GLU A 192 2.96 32.46 56.90
CA GLU A 192 1.86 32.78 57.81
C GLU A 192 1.18 31.51 58.33
N ALA A 193 0.96 30.50 57.49
CA ALA A 193 0.46 29.19 57.90
C ALA A 193 1.42 28.46 58.86
N VAL A 194 2.74 28.57 58.65
CA VAL A 194 3.74 28.02 59.57
C VAL A 194 3.77 28.79 60.88
N LYS A 195 3.70 30.13 60.84
CA LYS A 195 3.65 30.97 62.06
C LYS A 195 2.37 30.76 62.85
N SER A 196 1.22 30.60 62.20
CA SER A 196 -0.05 30.30 62.87
C SER A 196 -0.07 28.89 63.45
N ALA A 197 0.54 27.91 62.77
CA ALA A 197 0.74 26.57 63.32
C ALA A 197 1.67 26.57 64.55
N LEU A 198 2.75 27.36 64.54
CA LEU A 198 3.64 27.52 65.69
C LEU A 198 2.95 28.26 66.85
N ALA A 199 2.19 29.33 66.58
CA ALA A 199 1.42 30.03 67.60
C ALA A 199 0.29 29.16 68.19
N ALA A 200 -0.33 28.29 67.39
CA ALA A 200 -1.28 27.30 67.86
C ALA A 200 -0.60 26.21 68.72
N ALA A 201 0.62 25.81 68.38
CA ALA A 201 1.42 24.90 69.19
C ALA A 201 1.88 25.52 70.51
N GLU A 202 2.25 26.81 70.52
CA GLU A 202 2.59 27.57 71.73
C GLU A 202 1.36 27.82 72.61
N ALA A 203 0.20 28.14 72.03
CA ALA A 203 -1.06 28.25 72.75
C ALA A 203 -1.50 26.90 73.35
N ALA A 204 -1.31 25.79 72.62
CA ALA A 204 -1.54 24.44 73.13
C ALA A 204 -0.53 24.05 74.24
N ALA A 205 0.71 24.55 74.18
CA ALA A 205 1.71 24.37 75.23
C ALA A 205 1.43 25.23 76.47
N ALA A 206 0.92 26.45 76.32
CA ALA A 206 0.52 27.33 77.42
C ALA A 206 -0.79 26.91 78.10
N ALA A 207 -1.69 26.23 77.37
CA ALA A 207 -2.89 25.60 77.93
C ALA A 207 -2.60 24.24 78.60
N ARG A 208 -1.34 23.77 78.59
CA ARG A 208 -0.93 22.54 79.27
C ARG A 208 -0.66 22.86 80.75
N PRO A 209 -1.42 22.30 81.72
CA PRO A 209 -1.16 22.52 83.14
C PRO A 209 0.24 21.99 83.53
N PRO A 210 0.91 22.59 84.53
CA PRO A 210 2.27 22.20 84.91
C PRO A 210 2.31 20.74 85.40
N PRO A 211 3.42 20.02 85.20
CA PRO A 211 3.56 18.66 85.71
C PRO A 211 3.53 18.71 87.25
N ALA A 212 2.53 18.05 87.84
CA ALA A 212 2.53 17.77 89.25
C ALA A 212 3.75 16.91 89.61
N GLY A 213 4.57 17.42 90.52
CA GLY A 213 5.21 16.67 91.60
C GLY A 213 6.01 15.42 91.23
N VAL A 214 7.33 15.60 91.21
CA VAL A 214 8.35 14.67 91.72
C VAL A 214 7.78 13.58 92.65
N SER A 215 7.90 12.32 92.26
CA SER A 215 7.97 11.20 93.19
C SER A 215 9.30 10.52 92.94
N ALA A 216 10.14 10.55 93.97
CA ALA A 216 11.43 9.88 94.00
C ALA A 216 11.20 8.36 94.04
N ASP A 217 11.56 7.67 92.97
CA ASP A 217 11.80 6.23 93.03
C ASP A 217 13.21 6.03 93.62
N THR A 218 13.25 5.56 94.86
CA THR A 218 14.40 4.83 95.41
C THR A 218 13.98 3.38 95.63
N PRO A 219 14.95 2.44 95.59
CA PRO A 219 14.77 1.10 95.05
C PRO A 219 14.24 0.11 96.08
N GLN A 220 13.48 -0.90 95.64
CA GLN A 220 13.33 -2.16 96.39
C GLN A 220 13.33 -3.38 95.46
N THR A 221 14.33 -4.23 95.71
CA THR A 221 14.47 -5.67 95.46
C THR A 221 14.41 -6.33 96.86
N PRO A 222 14.03 -7.61 97.11
CA PRO A 222 13.25 -8.64 96.40
C PRO A 222 12.06 -9.14 97.31
N PRO A 223 11.54 -10.40 97.28
CA PRO A 223 12.24 -11.70 97.42
C PRO A 223 12.32 -12.57 96.16
#